data_AF-A0A919J310-F1
#
_entry.id   AF-A0A919J310-F1
#
_cell.length_a   1.000
_cell.length_b   1.000
_cell.length_c   1.000
_cell.angle_alpha   90.00
_cell.angle_beta   90.00
_cell.angle_gamma   90.00
#
_symmetry.space_group_name_H-M   'P 1'
#
loop_
_entity.id
_entity.type
_entity.pdbx_description
1 polymer ?
#
loop_
_entity_poly.entity_id
_entity_poly.type
_entity_poly.pdbx_seq_one_letter_code
_entity_poly.pdbx_strand_id
1 'polypeptide(L)'
;MNGQPYDYRRRPLAEPDWTRFPGWKHVTTAQWESAQWQRVNCVKNIKQLRAVLGELLDDRFYTDLETDQQRLATMSMLVTPQMLNTMVPDRTPDTESFYNDPIRRYMIPVATDRDLAWPSHPHATRDSLHEHDMWVAEGLTHRYPTKVLAELLSTCPQYCGHCTRMDLVGNSTPTVDKLKLTLKPVDRYDAHLAYLKAHPGVRDVVVSGGDVANVPWKQLESYLMGILSVPTVRDIRLATKALMGLPQHWLQPDVVEGMQRVAITASRRGVNLAVHTHVNHVNSLTPLVARAAQTLLEVGVRDVRNQGVLMRGVNATTEDLLDLCFGLQGEAGILPYYFYMCDMIPNAEHWRVPVWHAQQLQHDMMGYLPGYATPRIVCDVPFVGKRWVHMLAEYDREHGISYWTKNYRTSIEQDDDEALSKLHAYYDPIDTLPESGQNWWRKQVAEEATD
;
A
#
# COMPACT_ATOMS: atom_id res chain seq x y z
N MET A 1 12.30 -33.85 5.10
CA MET A 1 11.49 -33.54 3.89
C MET A 1 12.50 -33.33 2.76
N ASN A 2 12.53 -34.21 1.75
CA ASN A 2 13.58 -34.24 0.70
C ASN A 2 13.08 -33.66 -0.64
N GLY A 3 12.38 -32.53 -0.62
CA GLY A 3 11.87 -31.85 -1.83
C GLY A 3 12.42 -30.43 -1.97
N GLN A 4 12.29 -29.88 -3.17
CA GLN A 4 12.53 -28.45 -3.41
C GLN A 4 11.59 -27.61 -2.51
N PRO A 5 12.06 -26.57 -1.80
CA PRO A 5 11.23 -25.79 -0.87
C PRO A 5 10.00 -25.12 -1.50
N TYR A 6 10.10 -24.75 -2.78
CA TYR A 6 9.02 -24.18 -3.58
C TYR A 6 8.97 -24.81 -4.97
N ASP A 7 7.79 -25.28 -5.38
CA ASP A 7 7.52 -25.89 -6.69
C ASP A 7 6.73 -24.90 -7.56
N TYR A 8 7.39 -24.29 -8.54
CA TYR A 8 6.73 -23.34 -9.44
C TYR A 8 5.65 -24.04 -10.26
N ARG A 9 4.44 -23.49 -10.19
CA ARG A 9 3.32 -23.87 -11.06
C ARG A 9 2.74 -22.63 -11.71
N ARG A 10 2.76 -22.61 -13.05
CA ARG A 10 2.08 -21.57 -13.80
C ARG A 10 0.57 -21.62 -13.48
N ARG A 11 0.02 -20.53 -12.98
CA ARG A 11 -1.41 -20.36 -12.70
C ARG A 11 -1.96 -19.25 -13.61
N PRO A 12 -2.68 -19.59 -14.68
CA PRO A 12 -3.34 -18.58 -15.50
C PRO A 12 -4.29 -17.72 -14.67
N LEU A 13 -4.37 -16.43 -14.98
CA LEU A 13 -5.31 -15.54 -14.30
C LEU A 13 -6.75 -15.94 -14.65
N ALA A 14 -7.61 -15.97 -13.64
CA ALA A 14 -9.03 -16.20 -13.77
C ALA A 14 -9.79 -15.02 -13.16
N GLU A 15 -10.89 -14.61 -13.80
CA GLU A 15 -11.80 -13.65 -13.19
C GLU A 15 -12.77 -14.43 -12.30
N PRO A 16 -12.83 -14.16 -10.98
CA PRO A 16 -13.77 -14.84 -10.10
C PRO A 16 -15.21 -14.51 -10.53
N ASP A 17 -16.12 -15.47 -10.39
CA ASP A 17 -17.53 -15.26 -10.73
C ASP A 17 -18.18 -14.30 -9.74
N TRP A 18 -18.37 -13.04 -10.13
CA TRP A 18 -19.02 -12.03 -9.29
C TRP A 18 -20.50 -12.30 -9.05
N THR A 19 -21.14 -13.14 -9.87
CA THR A 19 -22.56 -13.49 -9.72
C THR A 19 -22.80 -14.51 -8.60
N ARG A 20 -21.72 -15.08 -8.02
CA ARG A 20 -21.80 -15.94 -6.82
C ARG A 20 -22.32 -15.19 -5.58
N PHE A 21 -22.19 -13.86 -5.57
CA PHE A 21 -22.76 -13.02 -4.52
C PHE A 21 -24.24 -12.73 -4.80
N PRO A 22 -25.16 -12.99 -3.85
CA PRO A 22 -26.59 -12.77 -4.04
C PRO A 22 -26.95 -11.37 -4.56
N GLY A 23 -26.32 -10.32 -4.02
CA GLY A 23 -26.57 -8.94 -4.42
C GLY A 23 -26.06 -8.56 -5.81
N TRP A 24 -25.21 -9.41 -6.43
CA TRP A 24 -24.65 -9.20 -7.77
C TRP A 24 -25.03 -10.29 -8.77
N LYS A 25 -25.98 -11.18 -8.43
CA LYS A 25 -26.46 -12.27 -9.29
C LYS A 25 -26.88 -11.85 -10.70
N HIS A 26 -27.35 -10.60 -10.86
CA HIS A 26 -27.85 -10.06 -12.12
C HIS A 26 -26.93 -8.99 -12.73
N VAL A 27 -25.72 -8.81 -12.20
CA VAL A 27 -24.76 -7.84 -12.72
C VAL A 27 -24.17 -8.37 -14.02
N THR A 28 -24.36 -7.62 -15.09
CA THR A 28 -23.83 -7.95 -16.42
C THR A 28 -22.34 -7.65 -16.52
N THR A 29 -21.65 -8.27 -17.48
CA THR A 29 -20.25 -7.95 -17.80
C THR A 29 -20.05 -6.47 -18.11
N ALA A 30 -20.98 -5.84 -18.85
CA ALA A 30 -20.89 -4.42 -19.18
C ALA A 30 -20.94 -3.51 -17.94
N GLN A 31 -21.74 -3.89 -16.93
CA GLN A 31 -21.74 -3.21 -15.63
C GLN A 31 -20.44 -3.50 -14.86
N TRP A 32 -20.00 -4.75 -14.84
CA TRP A 32 -18.77 -5.15 -14.15
C TRP A 32 -17.53 -4.42 -14.67
N GLU A 33 -17.42 -4.26 -15.99
CA GLU A 33 -16.33 -3.56 -16.67
C GLU A 33 -16.50 -2.02 -16.66
N SER A 34 -17.59 -1.49 -16.10
CA SER A 34 -17.80 -0.05 -15.95
C SER A 34 -17.15 0.49 -14.66
N ALA A 35 -16.15 1.37 -14.81
CA ALA A 35 -15.55 2.06 -13.68
C ALA A 35 -16.57 2.85 -12.85
N GLN A 36 -17.58 3.43 -13.50
CA GLN A 36 -18.65 4.16 -12.82
C GLN A 36 -19.52 3.22 -11.99
N TRP A 37 -19.90 2.06 -12.54
CA TRP A 37 -20.68 1.08 -11.79
C TRP A 37 -19.91 0.58 -10.56
N GLN A 38 -18.62 0.26 -10.71
CA GLN A 38 -17.75 -0.15 -9.61
C GLN A 38 -17.71 0.90 -8.49
N ARG A 39 -17.56 2.19 -8.83
CA ARG A 39 -17.55 3.29 -7.86
C ARG A 39 -18.88 3.47 -7.13
N VAL A 40 -20.00 3.38 -7.85
CA VAL A 40 -21.34 3.53 -7.27
C VAL A 40 -21.67 2.37 -6.32
N ASN A 41 -21.20 1.16 -6.65
CA ASN A 41 -21.49 -0.07 -5.89
C ASN A 41 -20.39 -0.45 -4.90
N CYS A 42 -19.48 0.48 -4.57
CA CYS A 42 -18.55 0.26 -3.46
C CYS A 42 -19.31 0.01 -2.15
N VAL A 43 -18.87 -1.00 -1.41
CA VAL A 43 -19.40 -1.35 -0.08
C VAL A 43 -18.72 -0.48 0.97
N LYS A 44 -19.52 0.28 1.72
CA LYS A 44 -19.05 1.32 2.66
C LYS A 44 -19.44 1.06 4.12
N ASN A 45 -20.37 0.14 4.35
CA ASN A 45 -20.88 -0.19 5.68
C ASN A 45 -21.44 -1.62 5.73
N ILE A 46 -21.68 -2.12 6.94
CA ILE A 46 -22.20 -3.48 7.20
C ILE A 46 -23.51 -3.74 6.47
N LYS A 47 -24.43 -2.76 6.43
CA LYS A 47 -25.70 -2.89 5.71
C LYS A 47 -25.49 -3.18 4.23
N GLN A 48 -24.57 -2.47 3.58
CA GLN A 48 -24.23 -2.70 2.18
C GLN A 48 -23.52 -4.04 1.97
N LEU A 49 -22.64 -4.44 2.90
CA LEU A 49 -21.98 -5.75 2.84
C LEU A 49 -23.00 -6.88 2.91
N ARG A 50 -23.95 -6.82 3.87
CA ARG A 50 -25.09 -7.75 3.98
C ARG A 50 -25.94 -7.77 2.72
N ALA A 51 -26.18 -6.62 2.09
CA ALA A 51 -26.95 -6.57 0.84
C ALA A 51 -26.26 -7.30 -0.32
N VAL A 52 -24.92 -7.33 -0.35
CA VAL A 52 -24.16 -8.06 -1.36
C VAL A 52 -24.07 -9.55 -1.03
N LEU A 53 -23.70 -9.87 0.21
CA LEU A 53 -23.42 -11.25 0.63
C LEU A 53 -24.68 -12.04 0.98
N GLY A 54 -25.82 -11.41 1.24
CA GLY A 54 -27.04 -12.09 1.65
C GLY A 54 -26.84 -12.89 2.94
N GLU A 55 -27.25 -14.16 2.92
CA GLU A 55 -27.15 -15.11 4.04
C GLU A 55 -25.83 -15.92 4.04
N LEU A 56 -24.86 -15.57 3.19
CA LEU A 56 -23.60 -16.32 3.08
C LEU A 56 -22.72 -16.24 4.34
N LEU A 57 -22.82 -15.14 5.08
CA LEU A 57 -22.13 -14.97 6.36
C LEU A 57 -23.15 -14.90 7.49
N ASP A 58 -22.82 -15.53 8.61
CA ASP A 58 -23.62 -15.45 9.82
C ASP A 58 -23.38 -14.12 10.60
N ASP A 59 -24.25 -13.85 11.57
CA ASP A 59 -24.23 -12.61 12.36
C ASP A 59 -22.97 -12.41 13.19
N ARG A 60 -22.19 -13.47 13.47
CA ARG A 60 -20.94 -13.37 14.26
C ARG A 60 -19.93 -12.52 13.51
N PHE A 61 -19.79 -12.72 12.19
CA PHE A 61 -18.87 -11.92 11.35
C PHE A 61 -19.21 -10.42 11.41
N TYR A 62 -20.49 -10.08 11.27
CA TYR A 62 -20.89 -8.68 11.25
C TYR A 62 -20.78 -8.01 12.62
N THR A 63 -21.01 -8.76 13.70
CA THR A 63 -20.79 -8.28 15.08
C THR A 63 -19.31 -8.01 15.33
N ASP A 64 -18.45 -8.88 14.84
CA ASP A 64 -16.99 -8.75 14.96
C ASP A 64 -16.45 -7.56 14.14
N LEU A 65 -16.94 -7.38 12.91
CA LEU A 65 -16.66 -6.21 12.08
C LEU A 65 -17.13 -4.91 12.72
N GLU A 66 -18.34 -4.88 13.29
CA GLU A 66 -18.85 -3.71 14.00
C GLU A 66 -17.98 -3.36 15.22
N THR A 67 -17.56 -4.38 15.97
CA THR A 67 -16.67 -4.21 17.12
C THR A 67 -15.34 -3.58 16.71
N ASP A 68 -14.74 -4.04 15.60
CA ASP A 68 -13.52 -3.43 15.05
C ASP A 68 -13.75 -1.97 14.66
N GLN A 69 -14.82 -1.70 13.91
CA GLN A 69 -15.15 -0.35 13.42
C GLN A 69 -15.35 0.66 14.55
N GLN A 70 -15.92 0.22 15.67
CA GLN A 70 -16.17 1.09 16.82
C GLN A 70 -14.94 1.33 17.69
N ARG A 71 -13.99 0.38 17.75
CA ARG A 71 -12.95 0.38 18.79
C ARG A 71 -11.51 0.41 18.28
N LEU A 72 -11.25 -0.09 17.07
CA LEU A 72 -9.90 -0.41 16.60
C LEU A 72 -9.62 0.10 15.18
N ALA A 73 -10.63 0.18 14.31
CA ALA A 73 -10.45 0.55 12.91
C ALA A 73 -9.94 1.99 12.76
N THR A 74 -8.77 2.13 12.17
CA THR A 74 -8.17 3.43 11.85
C THR A 74 -8.61 3.95 10.49
N MET A 75 -9.21 3.11 9.66
CA MET A 75 -9.72 3.44 8.32
C MET A 75 -11.22 3.10 8.22
N SER A 76 -12.00 3.99 7.61
CA SER A 76 -13.39 3.68 7.28
C SER A 76 -13.47 2.57 6.23
N MET A 77 -14.49 1.71 6.27
CA MET A 77 -14.67 0.69 5.24
C MET A 77 -15.04 1.32 3.89
N LEU A 78 -14.30 0.97 2.84
CA LEU A 78 -14.63 1.24 1.45
C LEU A 78 -14.00 0.17 0.59
N VAL A 79 -14.83 -0.70 0.02
CA VAL A 79 -14.38 -1.84 -0.79
C VAL A 79 -15.10 -1.81 -2.13
N THR A 80 -14.35 -1.70 -3.21
CA THR A 80 -14.87 -1.81 -4.58
C THR A 80 -15.40 -3.22 -4.85
N PRO A 81 -16.40 -3.39 -5.73
CA PRO A 81 -16.85 -4.73 -6.12
C PRO A 81 -15.72 -5.62 -6.63
N GLN A 82 -14.79 -5.07 -7.43
CA GLN A 82 -13.58 -5.76 -7.90
C GLN A 82 -12.83 -6.45 -6.74
N MET A 83 -12.54 -5.72 -5.67
CA MET A 83 -11.80 -6.26 -4.52
C MET A 83 -12.59 -7.31 -3.75
N LEU A 84 -13.87 -7.07 -3.47
CA LEU A 84 -14.71 -8.05 -2.78
C LEU A 84 -14.79 -9.35 -3.59
N ASN A 85 -14.79 -9.25 -4.93
CA ASN A 85 -14.79 -10.40 -5.82
C ASN A 85 -13.53 -11.25 -5.77
N THR A 86 -12.42 -10.69 -5.28
CA THR A 86 -11.16 -11.43 -5.12
C THR A 86 -11.06 -12.16 -3.78
N MET A 87 -12.03 -11.97 -2.87
CA MET A 87 -12.11 -12.71 -1.61
C MET A 87 -12.82 -14.04 -1.82
N VAL A 88 -12.22 -15.13 -1.35
CA VAL A 88 -12.67 -16.51 -1.59
C VAL A 88 -13.02 -16.72 -3.07
N PRO A 89 -12.05 -16.56 -3.99
CA PRO A 89 -12.32 -16.41 -5.43
C PRO A 89 -12.74 -17.72 -6.12
N ASP A 90 -12.46 -18.86 -5.51
CA ASP A 90 -12.62 -20.20 -6.09
C ASP A 90 -14.00 -20.85 -5.82
N ARG A 91 -14.80 -20.25 -4.93
CA ARG A 91 -16.10 -20.80 -4.51
C ARG A 91 -17.01 -19.71 -3.93
N THR A 92 -18.27 -20.06 -3.68
CA THR A 92 -19.16 -19.22 -2.88
C THR A 92 -18.65 -19.16 -1.45
N PRO A 93 -18.45 -17.97 -0.85
CA PRO A 93 -17.94 -17.87 0.51
C PRO A 93 -18.95 -18.34 1.54
N ASP A 94 -18.41 -18.88 2.62
CA ASP A 94 -19.07 -19.08 3.91
C ASP A 94 -18.32 -18.26 4.98
N THR A 95 -18.86 -18.19 6.20
CA THR A 95 -18.26 -17.42 7.30
C THR A 95 -16.78 -17.77 7.52
N GLU A 96 -16.44 -19.06 7.59
CA GLU A 96 -15.09 -19.51 7.95
C GLU A 96 -14.08 -19.24 6.83
N SER A 97 -14.44 -19.50 5.58
CA SER A 97 -13.59 -19.15 4.43
C SER A 97 -13.38 -17.64 4.30
N PHE A 98 -14.39 -16.84 4.64
CA PHE A 98 -14.28 -15.38 4.60
C PHE A 98 -13.40 -14.83 5.72
N TYR A 99 -13.49 -15.39 6.94
CA TYR A 99 -12.53 -15.08 8.02
C TYR A 99 -11.09 -15.39 7.62
N ASN A 100 -10.87 -16.52 6.95
CA ASN A 100 -9.54 -16.97 6.56
C ASN A 100 -9.00 -16.32 5.28
N ASP A 101 -9.81 -15.52 4.56
CA ASP A 101 -9.37 -14.94 3.29
C ASP A 101 -8.30 -13.85 3.50
N PRO A 102 -7.13 -13.95 2.82
CA PRO A 102 -6.01 -13.04 3.00
C PRO A 102 -6.29 -11.62 2.49
N ILE A 103 -7.19 -11.44 1.53
CA ILE A 103 -7.54 -10.10 1.01
C ILE A 103 -8.52 -9.42 1.94
N ARG A 104 -9.50 -10.17 2.45
CA ARG A 104 -10.43 -9.77 3.49
C ARG A 104 -9.68 -9.27 4.72
N ARG A 105 -8.61 -9.97 5.15
CA ARG A 105 -7.73 -9.57 6.29
C ARG A 105 -7.29 -8.12 6.27
N TYR A 106 -6.98 -7.57 5.11
CA TYR A 106 -6.47 -6.19 5.03
C TYR A 106 -7.46 -5.19 4.42
N MET A 107 -8.57 -5.64 3.85
CA MET A 107 -9.61 -4.77 3.27
C MET A 107 -10.85 -4.62 4.18
N ILE A 108 -11.18 -5.66 4.95
CA ILE A 108 -12.29 -5.71 5.90
C ILE A 108 -11.76 -6.36 7.20
N PRO A 109 -10.90 -5.67 7.97
CA PRO A 109 -10.44 -6.19 9.25
C PRO A 109 -11.61 -6.35 10.22
N VAL A 110 -11.53 -7.35 11.09
CA VAL A 110 -12.51 -7.62 12.17
C VAL A 110 -11.78 -7.70 13.51
N ALA A 111 -12.49 -7.59 14.63
CA ALA A 111 -11.82 -7.43 15.92
C ALA A 111 -11.02 -8.68 16.31
N THR A 112 -11.47 -9.87 15.89
CA THR A 112 -10.71 -11.12 16.10
C THR A 112 -9.46 -11.26 15.24
N ASP A 113 -9.24 -10.41 14.23
CA ASP A 113 -7.94 -10.36 13.54
C ASP A 113 -6.84 -9.72 14.40
N ARG A 114 -7.23 -8.87 15.35
CA ARG A 114 -6.33 -7.96 16.08
C ARG A 114 -5.61 -8.70 17.20
N ASP A 115 -4.39 -8.25 17.50
CA ASP A 115 -3.70 -8.69 18.71
C ASP A 115 -4.40 -8.09 19.93
N LEU A 116 -4.80 -8.97 20.87
CA LEU A 116 -5.58 -8.58 22.04
C LEU A 116 -4.73 -7.92 23.13
N ALA A 117 -3.44 -8.25 23.20
CA ALA A 117 -2.53 -7.74 24.21
C ALA A 117 -1.78 -6.50 23.72
N TRP A 118 -1.35 -6.52 22.46
CA TRP A 118 -0.56 -5.49 21.80
C TRP A 118 -1.19 -5.09 20.48
N PRO A 119 -2.39 -4.47 20.45
CA PRO A 119 -2.97 -4.00 19.20
C PRO A 119 -2.07 -2.95 18.52
N SER A 120 -1.30 -2.19 19.30
CA SER A 120 -0.28 -1.24 18.85
C SER A 120 1.01 -1.42 19.63
N HIS A 121 2.16 -1.27 18.96
CA HIS A 121 3.45 -1.06 19.63
C HIS A 121 3.41 0.24 20.48
N PRO A 122 4.10 0.33 21.64
CA PRO A 122 4.17 1.55 22.46
C PRO A 122 4.65 2.80 21.70
N HIS A 123 5.53 2.61 20.72
CA HIS A 123 6.04 3.68 19.87
C HIS A 123 5.23 3.89 18.59
N ALA A 124 4.07 3.25 18.41
CA ALA A 124 3.27 3.42 17.21
C ALA A 124 2.67 4.84 17.16
N THR A 125 2.79 5.50 16.00
CA THR A 125 2.29 6.85 15.81
C THR A 125 1.44 6.95 14.55
N ARG A 126 0.58 7.97 14.51
CA ARG A 126 -0.36 8.17 13.39
C ARG A 126 0.36 8.57 12.10
N ASP A 127 1.35 9.45 12.20
CA ASP A 127 2.30 9.75 11.13
C ASP A 127 3.61 9.01 11.43
N SER A 128 3.61 7.69 11.20
CA SER A 128 4.75 6.82 11.55
C SER A 128 6.02 7.15 10.78
N LEU A 129 5.94 7.92 9.70
CA LEU A 129 7.08 8.25 8.84
C LEU A 129 7.46 9.74 8.89
N HIS A 130 6.73 10.54 9.67
CA HIS A 130 6.89 12.00 9.76
C HIS A 130 6.77 12.69 8.39
N GLU A 131 5.84 12.23 7.55
CA GLU A 131 5.64 12.80 6.22
C GLU A 131 5.10 14.23 6.26
N HIS A 132 4.24 14.53 7.25
CA HIS A 132 3.67 15.86 7.42
C HIS A 132 4.72 16.87 7.92
N ASP A 133 5.57 16.47 8.87
CA ASP A 133 6.68 17.31 9.37
C ASP A 133 7.66 17.71 8.25
N MET A 134 7.68 16.95 7.15
CA MET A 134 8.56 17.14 5.99
C MET A 134 7.83 17.80 4.80
N TRP A 135 6.64 18.35 4.99
CA TRP A 135 5.93 19.11 3.97
C TRP A 135 6.60 20.47 3.70
N VAL A 136 6.99 20.69 2.44
CA VAL A 136 7.51 21.98 1.94
C VAL A 136 6.43 22.83 1.26
N ALA A 137 5.30 22.20 0.95
CA ALA A 137 4.01 22.77 0.63
C ALA A 137 2.95 21.74 1.07
N GLU A 138 1.68 22.14 1.26
CA GLU A 138 0.63 21.21 1.71
C GLU A 138 0.52 20.00 0.75
N GLY A 139 0.78 18.80 1.24
CA GLY A 139 0.80 17.58 0.41
C GLY A 139 2.03 17.43 -0.49
N LEU A 140 3.12 18.16 -0.24
CA LEU A 140 4.41 17.95 -0.92
C LEU A 140 5.51 17.65 0.09
N THR A 141 5.82 16.36 0.29
CA THR A 141 6.88 15.91 1.19
C THR A 141 8.23 15.90 0.46
N HIS A 142 9.23 16.60 1.01
CA HIS A 142 10.61 16.59 0.51
C HIS A 142 11.58 15.96 1.53
N ARG A 143 11.51 14.64 1.64
CA ARG A 143 12.31 13.85 2.59
C ARG A 143 13.72 13.53 2.10
N TYR A 144 13.88 13.19 0.81
CA TYR A 144 15.17 12.77 0.25
C TYR A 144 15.76 13.89 -0.60
N PRO A 145 17.10 14.00 -0.72
CA PRO A 145 17.75 15.14 -1.38
C PRO A 145 17.32 15.45 -2.82
N THR A 146 16.83 14.45 -3.56
CA THR A 146 16.59 14.54 -5.00
C THR A 146 15.17 14.18 -5.42
N LYS A 147 14.29 13.85 -4.46
CA LYS A 147 12.95 13.37 -4.79
C LYS A 147 11.89 13.86 -3.81
N VAL A 148 10.71 14.10 -4.34
CA VAL A 148 9.54 14.53 -3.58
C VAL A 148 8.37 13.57 -3.77
N LEU A 149 7.46 13.56 -2.79
CA LEU A 149 6.16 12.92 -2.85
C LEU A 149 5.08 13.99 -2.90
N ALA A 150 4.28 13.98 -3.96
CA ALA A 150 3.15 14.89 -4.16
C ALA A 150 1.83 14.16 -3.92
N GLU A 151 1.16 14.47 -2.83
CA GLU A 151 -0.13 13.95 -2.42
C GLU A 151 -1.25 14.85 -2.95
N LEU A 152 -1.92 14.42 -4.02
CA LEU A 152 -2.88 15.29 -4.70
C LEU A 152 -4.26 15.34 -4.05
N LEU A 153 -4.58 14.38 -3.18
CA LEU A 153 -5.88 14.24 -2.52
C LEU A 153 -5.77 13.26 -1.36
N SER A 154 -6.72 13.30 -0.42
CA SER A 154 -6.79 12.41 0.74
C SER A 154 -7.83 11.29 0.60
N THR A 155 -8.20 10.90 -0.62
CA THR A 155 -9.22 9.86 -0.84
C THR A 155 -8.75 8.79 -1.82
N CYS A 156 -9.27 7.58 -1.63
CA CYS A 156 -9.00 6.40 -2.45
C CYS A 156 -10.33 5.84 -2.98
N PRO A 157 -10.33 5.03 -4.06
CA PRO A 157 -11.51 4.27 -4.45
C PRO A 157 -11.80 3.11 -3.48
N GLN A 158 -10.85 2.76 -2.62
CA GLN A 158 -10.91 1.70 -1.62
C GLN A 158 -9.99 2.04 -0.44
N TYR A 159 -10.29 1.60 0.77
CA TYR A 159 -9.44 1.82 1.94
C TYR A 159 -8.85 0.51 2.45
N CYS A 160 -7.52 0.49 2.59
CA CYS A 160 -6.78 -0.62 3.18
C CYS A 160 -6.68 -0.40 4.69
N GLY A 161 -6.89 -1.44 5.49
CA GLY A 161 -6.73 -1.38 6.94
C GLY A 161 -5.30 -1.03 7.39
N HIS A 162 -4.29 -1.38 6.58
CA HIS A 162 -2.87 -1.12 6.82
C HIS A 162 -2.38 0.19 6.17
N CYS A 163 -3.26 1.17 5.93
CA CYS A 163 -2.86 2.41 5.26
C CYS A 163 -1.86 3.20 6.12
N THR A 164 -0.61 3.32 5.66
CA THR A 164 0.41 4.15 6.34
C THR A 164 -0.05 5.58 6.57
N ARG A 165 -0.78 6.14 5.60
CA ARG A 165 -1.34 7.51 5.65
C ARG A 165 -2.73 7.55 6.27
N MET A 166 -3.01 6.67 7.24
CA MET A 166 -4.30 6.65 7.91
C MET A 166 -4.56 7.91 8.73
N ASP A 167 -3.56 8.74 9.00
CA ASP A 167 -3.75 10.04 9.62
C ASP A 167 -4.42 11.06 8.68
N LEU A 168 -4.18 10.97 7.36
CA LEU A 168 -4.67 11.90 6.34
C LEU A 168 -5.78 11.32 5.47
N VAL A 169 -5.68 10.04 5.08
CA VAL A 169 -6.51 9.43 4.04
C VAL A 169 -7.84 8.92 4.61
N GLY A 170 -8.92 9.24 3.90
CA GLY A 170 -10.27 8.74 4.16
C GLY A 170 -11.12 9.63 5.07
N ASN A 171 -12.23 9.07 5.55
CA ASN A 171 -13.08 9.73 6.53
C ASN A 171 -12.59 9.43 7.95
N SER A 172 -12.89 10.32 8.90
CA SER A 172 -12.69 10.04 10.33
C SER A 172 -13.42 8.77 10.74
N THR A 173 -12.76 7.99 11.59
CA THR A 173 -13.34 6.83 12.29
C THR A 173 -13.59 7.21 13.75
N PRO A 174 -14.31 6.39 14.54
CA PRO A 174 -14.45 6.62 15.97
C PRO A 174 -13.13 6.72 16.75
N THR A 175 -12.04 6.19 16.21
CA THR A 175 -10.72 6.14 16.87
C THR A 175 -9.73 7.15 16.31
N VAL A 176 -9.94 7.67 15.09
CA VAL A 176 -8.99 8.51 14.38
C VAL A 176 -9.70 9.65 13.64
N ASP A 177 -9.45 10.88 14.09
CA ASP A 177 -9.84 12.10 13.38
C ASP A 177 -8.83 12.46 12.28
N LYS A 178 -9.24 12.39 11.01
CA LYS A 178 -8.31 12.61 9.89
C LYS A 178 -7.88 14.07 9.73
N LEU A 179 -6.61 14.27 9.38
CA LEU A 179 -6.10 15.52 8.83
C LEU A 179 -6.80 15.85 7.51
N LYS A 180 -6.80 17.13 7.14
CA LYS A 180 -7.41 17.61 5.91
C LYS A 180 -6.45 18.48 5.15
N LEU A 181 -6.44 18.29 3.83
CA LEU A 181 -5.85 19.24 2.90
C LEU A 181 -6.78 20.46 2.85
N THR A 182 -6.26 21.61 3.26
CA THR A 182 -7.02 22.86 3.45
C THR A 182 -6.99 23.75 2.21
N LEU A 183 -5.94 23.65 1.39
CA LEU A 183 -5.83 24.40 0.14
C LEU A 183 -6.75 23.82 -0.93
N LYS A 184 -7.27 24.70 -1.78
CA LYS A 184 -7.96 24.25 -3.00
C LYS A 184 -6.97 23.48 -3.88
N PRO A 185 -7.41 22.43 -4.59
CA PRO A 185 -6.53 21.63 -5.42
C PRO A 185 -5.65 22.45 -6.38
N VAL A 186 -6.20 23.45 -7.07
CA VAL A 186 -5.45 24.33 -7.98
C VAL A 186 -4.31 25.05 -7.25
N ASP A 187 -4.62 25.73 -6.15
CA ASP A 187 -3.63 26.51 -5.39
C ASP A 187 -2.51 25.61 -4.84
N ARG A 188 -2.87 24.41 -4.40
CA ARG A 188 -1.94 23.39 -3.92
C ARG A 188 -1.02 22.87 -5.03
N TYR A 189 -1.59 22.52 -6.19
CA TYR A 189 -0.83 22.04 -7.33
C TYR A 189 0.14 23.10 -7.86
N ASP A 190 -0.31 24.36 -7.89
CA ASP A 190 0.54 25.50 -8.27
C ASP A 190 1.68 25.69 -7.27
N ALA A 191 1.42 25.57 -5.97
CA ALA A 191 2.47 25.60 -4.94
C ALA A 191 3.49 24.46 -5.13
N HIS A 192 3.04 23.24 -5.47
CA HIS A 192 3.95 22.14 -5.75
C HIS A 192 4.86 22.45 -6.95
N LEU A 193 4.28 22.92 -8.06
CA LEU A 193 5.03 23.25 -9.27
C LEU A 193 5.98 24.44 -9.05
N ALA A 194 5.58 25.43 -8.26
CA ALA A 194 6.43 26.55 -7.86
C ALA A 194 7.65 26.06 -7.07
N TYR A 195 7.44 25.14 -6.11
CA TYR A 195 8.52 24.53 -5.35
C TYR A 195 9.50 23.79 -6.26
N LEU A 196 9.00 22.93 -7.17
CA LEU A 196 9.84 22.17 -8.10
C LEU A 196 10.68 23.07 -9.01
N LYS A 197 10.14 24.20 -9.48
CA LYS A 197 10.88 25.18 -10.29
C LYS A 197 11.96 25.90 -9.48
N ALA A 198 11.70 26.18 -8.21
CA ALA A 198 12.65 26.85 -7.32
C ALA A 198 13.76 25.92 -6.80
N HIS A 199 13.59 24.60 -6.87
CA HIS A 199 14.49 23.61 -6.29
C HIS A 199 15.07 22.65 -7.35
N PRO A 200 16.07 23.08 -8.13
CA PRO A 200 16.61 22.30 -9.26
C PRO A 200 17.31 20.99 -8.84
N GLY A 201 17.59 20.79 -7.54
CA GLY A 201 18.09 19.51 -7.03
C GLY A 201 17.06 18.37 -7.09
N VAL A 202 15.76 18.70 -7.19
CA VAL A 202 14.70 17.70 -7.34
C VAL A 202 14.65 17.21 -8.78
N ARG A 203 14.77 15.90 -8.96
CA ARG A 203 14.71 15.21 -10.27
C ARG A 203 13.65 14.10 -10.35
N ASP A 204 13.17 13.60 -9.22
CA ASP A 204 12.22 12.47 -9.15
C ASP A 204 10.97 12.89 -8.38
N VAL A 205 9.80 12.73 -9.01
CA VAL A 205 8.50 13.11 -8.43
C VAL A 205 7.61 11.88 -8.34
N VAL A 206 7.26 11.48 -7.12
CA VAL A 206 6.16 10.52 -6.89
C VAL A 206 4.87 11.31 -6.85
N VAL A 207 3.93 10.98 -7.72
CA VAL A 207 2.57 11.53 -7.71
C VAL A 207 1.65 10.49 -7.09
N SER A 208 1.04 10.88 -5.98
CA SER A 208 0.24 10.02 -5.12
C SER A 208 -0.91 10.83 -4.50
N GLY A 209 -1.25 10.51 -3.27
CA GLY A 209 -2.35 11.00 -2.47
C GLY A 209 -2.90 9.81 -1.69
N GLY A 210 -4.21 9.74 -1.53
CA GLY A 210 -4.87 8.45 -1.30
C GLY A 210 -4.62 7.53 -2.50
N ASP A 211 -5.19 7.87 -3.65
CA ASP A 211 -4.96 7.15 -4.91
C ASP A 211 -5.15 8.09 -6.12
N VAL A 212 -4.19 8.12 -7.05
CA VAL A 212 -4.27 9.04 -8.21
C VAL A 212 -5.46 8.74 -9.14
N ALA A 213 -5.99 7.51 -9.13
CA ALA A 213 -7.20 7.19 -9.89
C ALA A 213 -8.45 7.88 -9.34
N ASN A 214 -8.40 8.46 -8.13
CA ASN A 214 -9.49 9.24 -7.57
C ASN A 214 -9.35 10.75 -7.86
N VAL A 215 -8.30 11.16 -8.58
CA VAL A 215 -8.18 12.49 -9.18
C VAL A 215 -8.95 12.49 -10.51
N PRO A 216 -9.81 13.49 -10.79
CA PRO A 216 -10.40 13.65 -12.10
C PRO A 216 -9.32 13.70 -13.18
N TRP A 217 -9.42 12.86 -14.21
CA TRP A 217 -8.33 12.63 -15.18
C TRP A 217 -7.74 13.93 -15.74
N LYS A 218 -8.57 14.89 -16.16
CA LYS A 218 -8.11 16.18 -16.71
C LYS A 218 -7.22 16.97 -15.74
N GLN A 219 -7.46 16.88 -14.43
CA GLN A 219 -6.64 17.53 -13.42
C GLN A 219 -5.30 16.80 -13.25
N LEU A 220 -5.33 15.46 -13.21
CA LEU A 220 -4.12 14.65 -13.13
C LEU A 220 -3.23 14.88 -14.36
N GLU A 221 -3.80 14.86 -15.56
CA GLU A 221 -3.08 15.13 -16.81
C GLU A 221 -2.44 16.53 -16.78
N SER A 222 -3.20 17.57 -16.41
CA SER A 222 -2.67 18.93 -16.30
C SER A 222 -1.50 19.02 -15.32
N TYR A 223 -1.60 18.35 -14.17
CA TYR A 223 -0.54 18.32 -13.17
C TYR A 223 0.72 17.61 -13.68
N LEU A 224 0.56 16.46 -14.34
CA LEU A 224 1.67 15.70 -14.92
C LEU A 224 2.36 16.48 -16.05
N MET A 225 1.60 17.15 -16.90
CA MET A 225 2.17 18.05 -17.93
C MET A 225 2.92 19.23 -17.28
N GLY A 226 2.40 19.75 -16.16
CA GLY A 226 3.09 20.74 -15.33
C GLY A 226 4.43 20.26 -14.82
N ILE A 227 4.50 19.05 -14.25
CA ILE A 227 5.76 18.44 -13.80
C ILE A 227 6.71 18.23 -14.98
N LEU A 228 6.22 17.69 -16.10
CA LEU A 228 7.01 17.47 -17.32
C LEU A 228 7.57 18.76 -17.91
N SER A 229 6.98 19.92 -17.61
CA SER A 229 7.53 21.21 -18.02
C SER A 229 8.82 21.57 -17.26
N VAL A 230 9.00 21.08 -16.02
CA VAL A 230 10.16 21.37 -15.17
C VAL A 230 11.43 20.73 -15.74
N PRO A 231 12.47 21.51 -16.10
CA PRO A 231 13.64 20.99 -16.83
C PRO A 231 14.47 19.93 -16.09
N THR A 232 14.50 19.96 -14.75
CA THR A 232 15.33 19.07 -13.93
C THR A 232 14.70 17.71 -13.67
N VAL A 233 13.38 17.57 -13.90
CA VAL A 233 12.67 16.33 -13.66
C VAL A 233 13.08 15.28 -14.70
N ARG A 234 13.40 14.09 -14.21
CA ARG A 234 13.84 12.91 -14.98
C ARG A 234 13.02 11.66 -14.69
N ASP A 235 12.33 11.62 -13.57
CA ASP A 235 11.55 10.45 -13.15
C ASP A 235 10.17 10.93 -12.61
N ILE A 236 9.10 10.32 -13.10
CA ILE A 236 7.73 10.53 -12.61
C ILE A 236 7.13 9.16 -12.31
N ARG A 237 6.60 9.00 -11.09
CA ARG A 237 6.04 7.72 -10.62
C ARG A 237 4.62 7.94 -10.12
N LEU A 238 3.63 7.36 -10.79
CA LEU A 238 2.23 7.41 -10.39
C LEU A 238 1.95 6.28 -9.40
N ALA A 239 1.52 6.58 -8.18
CA ALA A 239 1.17 5.56 -7.18
C ALA A 239 -0.35 5.34 -7.12
N THR A 240 -0.80 4.11 -7.38
CA THR A 240 -2.23 3.75 -7.44
C THR A 240 -2.48 2.29 -7.05
N LYS A 241 -3.28 2.05 -6.02
CA LYS A 241 -3.86 0.72 -5.77
C LYS A 241 -5.04 0.44 -6.71
N ALA A 242 -5.64 1.47 -7.29
CA ALA A 242 -6.76 1.32 -8.21
C ALA A 242 -6.41 0.51 -9.46
N LEU A 243 -5.14 0.32 -9.83
CA LEU A 243 -4.81 -0.62 -10.91
C LEU A 243 -5.31 -2.04 -10.60
N MET A 244 -5.27 -2.47 -9.33
CA MET A 244 -5.79 -3.78 -8.92
C MET A 244 -7.21 -3.74 -8.37
N GLY A 245 -7.62 -2.66 -7.67
CA GLY A 245 -8.98 -2.58 -7.10
C GLY A 245 -10.00 -1.82 -7.94
N LEU A 246 -9.60 -1.17 -9.02
CA LEU A 246 -10.51 -0.53 -9.98
C LEU A 246 -9.85 -0.49 -11.38
N PRO A 247 -9.42 -1.65 -11.93
CA PRO A 247 -8.72 -1.73 -13.21
C PRO A 247 -9.53 -1.08 -14.36
N GLN A 248 -10.86 -1.12 -14.27
CA GLN A 248 -11.78 -0.47 -15.20
C GLN A 248 -11.46 1.02 -15.41
N HIS A 249 -10.96 1.72 -14.38
CA HIS A 249 -10.60 3.14 -14.48
C HIS A 249 -9.53 3.39 -15.55
N TRP A 250 -8.53 2.51 -15.60
CA TRP A 250 -7.38 2.59 -16.50
C TRP A 250 -7.68 2.14 -17.93
N LEU A 251 -8.86 1.56 -18.15
CA LEU A 251 -9.35 1.11 -19.45
C LEU A 251 -10.36 2.10 -20.07
N GLN A 252 -10.71 3.17 -19.36
CA GLN A 252 -11.60 4.20 -19.90
C GLN A 252 -10.91 4.95 -21.05
N PRO A 253 -11.61 5.23 -22.18
CA PRO A 253 -10.99 5.86 -23.35
C PRO A 253 -10.27 7.18 -23.03
N ASP A 254 -10.87 8.04 -22.21
CA ASP A 254 -10.30 9.35 -21.86
C ASP A 254 -9.01 9.23 -21.02
N VAL A 255 -8.95 8.24 -20.12
CA VAL A 255 -7.77 7.92 -19.31
C VAL A 255 -6.66 7.33 -20.17
N VAL A 256 -7.00 6.38 -21.07
CA VAL A 256 -6.03 5.75 -21.98
C VAL A 256 -5.40 6.78 -22.92
N GLU A 257 -6.24 7.59 -23.60
CA GLU A 257 -5.77 8.63 -24.51
C GLU A 257 -4.92 9.68 -23.80
N GLY A 258 -5.32 10.09 -22.59
CA GLY A 258 -4.54 11.04 -21.81
C GLY A 258 -3.22 10.46 -21.33
N MET A 259 -3.21 9.21 -20.85
CA MET A 259 -1.98 8.56 -20.43
C MET A 259 -1.00 8.45 -21.60
N GLN A 260 -1.51 8.16 -22.81
CA GLN A 260 -0.71 8.17 -24.03
C GLN A 260 -0.09 9.54 -24.30
N ARG A 261 -0.84 10.65 -24.15
CA ARG A 261 -0.30 12.01 -24.31
C ARG A 261 0.80 12.30 -23.29
N VAL A 262 0.60 11.94 -22.02
CA VAL A 262 1.60 12.11 -20.96
C VAL A 262 2.86 11.28 -21.27
N ALA A 263 2.69 10.01 -21.63
CA ALA A 263 3.78 9.09 -21.94
C ALA A 263 4.61 9.54 -23.15
N ILE A 264 3.96 9.97 -24.24
CA ILE A 264 4.65 10.54 -25.42
C ILE A 264 5.46 11.78 -25.02
N THR A 265 4.89 12.65 -24.19
CA THR A 265 5.57 13.87 -23.73
C THR A 265 6.76 13.52 -22.83
N ALA A 266 6.59 12.58 -21.89
CA ALA A 266 7.65 12.08 -21.04
C ALA A 266 8.80 11.49 -21.87
N SER A 267 8.49 10.63 -22.84
CA SER A 267 9.47 10.03 -23.77
C SER A 267 10.25 11.10 -24.54
N ARG A 268 9.56 12.08 -25.15
CA ARG A 268 10.21 13.21 -25.86
C ARG A 268 11.14 14.03 -24.97
N ARG A 269 10.83 14.12 -23.68
CA ARG A 269 11.63 14.84 -22.66
C ARG A 269 12.72 13.97 -22.04
N GLY A 270 12.79 12.68 -22.37
CA GLY A 270 13.70 11.72 -21.72
C GLY A 270 13.38 11.54 -20.23
N VAL A 271 12.11 11.59 -19.86
CA VAL A 271 11.59 11.37 -18.50
C VAL A 271 11.06 9.95 -18.39
N ASN A 272 11.48 9.23 -17.35
CA ASN A 272 10.96 7.91 -17.04
C ASN A 272 9.60 8.03 -16.36
N LEU A 273 8.54 7.68 -17.07
CA LEU A 273 7.19 7.57 -16.51
C LEU A 273 6.92 6.13 -16.11
N ALA A 274 6.63 5.89 -14.83
CA ALA A 274 6.25 4.58 -14.32
C ALA A 274 4.95 4.65 -13.50
N VAL A 275 4.22 3.53 -13.44
CA VAL A 275 3.07 3.34 -12.56
C VAL A 275 3.45 2.32 -11.48
N HIS A 276 3.20 2.67 -10.23
CA HIS A 276 3.38 1.80 -9.08
C HIS A 276 2.00 1.35 -8.58
N THR A 277 1.74 0.05 -8.67
CA THR A 277 0.56 -0.61 -8.08
C THR A 277 0.86 -1.19 -6.70
N HIS A 278 -0.19 -1.68 -6.03
CA HIS A 278 -0.15 -2.11 -4.63
C HIS A 278 -0.95 -3.41 -4.41
N VAL A 279 -0.46 -4.50 -4.98
CA VAL A 279 -0.97 -5.87 -4.86
C VAL A 279 -0.24 -6.59 -3.72
N ASN A 280 -1.03 -7.16 -2.80
CA ASN A 280 -0.51 -7.89 -1.64
C ASN A 280 -0.80 -9.40 -1.68
N HIS A 281 -1.68 -9.88 -2.56
CA HIS A 281 -2.00 -11.30 -2.66
C HIS A 281 -2.31 -11.68 -4.11
N VAL A 282 -1.91 -12.89 -4.52
CA VAL A 282 -2.02 -13.35 -5.92
C VAL A 282 -3.47 -13.37 -6.42
N ASN A 283 -4.44 -13.67 -5.55
CA ASN A 283 -5.87 -13.67 -5.90
C ASN A 283 -6.40 -12.31 -6.37
N SER A 284 -5.70 -11.21 -6.06
CA SER A 284 -6.08 -9.89 -6.58
C SER A 284 -5.65 -9.66 -8.03
N LEU A 285 -4.86 -10.56 -8.62
CA LEU A 285 -4.50 -10.52 -10.03
C LEU A 285 -5.59 -11.20 -10.84
N THR A 286 -6.42 -10.39 -11.51
CA THR A 286 -7.42 -10.89 -12.45
C THR A 286 -7.01 -10.57 -13.89
N PRO A 287 -7.61 -11.22 -14.91
CA PRO A 287 -7.40 -10.86 -16.30
C PRO A 287 -7.63 -9.37 -16.60
N LEU A 288 -8.56 -8.74 -15.87
CA LEU A 288 -8.86 -7.31 -16.03
C LEU A 288 -7.71 -6.42 -15.51
N VAL A 289 -7.05 -6.82 -14.42
CA VAL A 289 -5.85 -6.16 -13.88
C VAL A 289 -4.69 -6.28 -14.86
N ALA A 290 -4.46 -7.48 -15.41
CA ALA A 290 -3.44 -7.71 -16.43
C ALA A 290 -3.69 -6.89 -17.69
N ARG A 291 -4.94 -6.83 -18.18
CA ARG A 291 -5.33 -5.96 -19.30
C ARG A 291 -5.01 -4.49 -19.02
N ALA A 292 -5.38 -3.98 -17.85
CA ALA A 292 -5.10 -2.59 -17.48
C ALA A 292 -3.60 -2.29 -17.40
N ALA A 293 -2.80 -3.19 -16.83
CA ALA A 293 -1.34 -3.05 -16.79
C ALA A 293 -0.72 -3.07 -18.19
N GLN A 294 -1.17 -4.00 -19.04
CA GLN A 294 -0.73 -4.11 -20.42
C GLN A 294 -1.09 -2.88 -21.25
N THR A 295 -2.30 -2.34 -21.10
CA THR A 295 -2.71 -1.09 -21.75
C THR A 295 -1.81 0.08 -21.35
N LEU A 296 -1.42 0.19 -20.08
CA LEU A 296 -0.48 1.23 -19.63
C LEU A 296 0.88 1.11 -20.34
N LEU A 297 1.41 -0.10 -20.46
CA LEU A 297 2.66 -0.36 -21.18
C LEU A 297 2.52 -0.01 -22.68
N GLU A 298 1.42 -0.40 -23.31
CA GLU A 298 1.15 -0.16 -24.74
C GLU A 298 1.03 1.33 -25.09
N VAL A 299 0.47 2.16 -24.20
CA VAL A 299 0.42 3.62 -24.42
C VAL A 299 1.77 4.31 -24.18
N GLY A 300 2.79 3.56 -23.75
CA GLY A 300 4.16 4.05 -23.61
C GLY A 300 4.59 4.37 -22.18
N VAL A 301 3.84 3.96 -21.14
CA VAL A 301 4.37 3.96 -19.77
C VAL A 301 5.56 3.00 -19.74
N ARG A 302 6.69 3.47 -19.20
CA ARG A 302 7.95 2.72 -19.25
C ARG A 302 7.88 1.40 -18.47
N ASP A 303 7.29 1.45 -17.27
CA ASP A 303 7.18 0.31 -16.39
C ASP A 303 5.90 0.38 -15.55
N VAL A 304 5.27 -0.77 -15.33
CA VAL A 304 4.28 -0.99 -14.26
C VAL A 304 4.94 -1.85 -13.20
N ARG A 305 4.94 -1.40 -11.95
CA ARG A 305 5.71 -1.99 -10.85
C ARG A 305 4.84 -2.22 -9.63
N ASN A 306 5.05 -3.29 -8.88
CA ASN A 306 4.32 -3.57 -7.65
C ASN A 306 5.12 -3.18 -6.41
N GLN A 307 4.49 -2.38 -5.56
CA GLN A 307 4.92 -2.12 -4.19
C GLN A 307 3.92 -2.82 -3.27
N GLY A 308 4.25 -3.96 -2.68
CA GLY A 308 3.40 -4.63 -1.68
C GLY A 308 3.81 -4.31 -0.25
N VAL A 309 3.05 -4.79 0.73
CA VAL A 309 3.39 -4.79 2.16
C VAL A 309 3.40 -6.23 2.65
N LEU A 310 4.42 -6.61 3.42
CA LEU A 310 4.46 -7.86 4.16
C LEU A 310 3.47 -7.80 5.30
N MET A 311 2.49 -8.70 5.28
CA MET A 311 1.46 -8.80 6.30
C MET A 311 1.27 -10.25 6.71
N ARG A 312 1.38 -10.50 8.02
CA ARG A 312 1.12 -11.79 8.64
C ARG A 312 -0.30 -12.25 8.33
N GLY A 313 -0.41 -13.49 7.86
CA GLY A 313 -1.68 -14.09 7.44
C GLY A 313 -2.19 -13.60 6.08
N VAL A 314 -1.43 -12.76 5.36
CA VAL A 314 -1.75 -12.34 3.99
C VAL A 314 -0.71 -12.86 3.01
N ASN A 315 0.56 -12.50 3.20
CA ASN A 315 1.64 -12.81 2.26
C ASN A 315 3.01 -12.93 2.92
N ALA A 316 3.07 -13.15 4.23
CA ALA A 316 4.32 -13.26 4.98
C ALA A 316 4.86 -14.71 4.99
N THR A 317 4.79 -15.40 3.85
CA THR A 317 5.40 -16.72 3.63
C THR A 317 6.12 -16.74 2.29
N THR A 318 7.13 -17.60 2.16
CA THR A 318 7.89 -17.75 0.91
C THR A 318 6.98 -18.16 -0.26
N GLU A 319 6.02 -19.05 -0.02
CA GLU A 319 5.07 -19.51 -1.04
C GLU A 319 4.17 -18.38 -1.53
N ASP A 320 3.55 -17.61 -0.61
CA ASP A 320 2.67 -16.50 -0.98
C ASP A 320 3.40 -15.43 -1.79
N LEU A 321 4.63 -15.08 -1.39
CA LEU A 321 5.43 -14.07 -2.08
C LEU A 321 5.87 -14.54 -3.46
N LEU A 322 6.33 -15.80 -3.59
CA LEU A 322 6.74 -16.34 -4.89
C LEU A 322 5.54 -16.47 -5.82
N ASP A 323 4.40 -17.00 -5.36
CA ASP A 323 3.16 -17.09 -6.15
C ASP A 323 2.71 -15.71 -6.62
N LEU A 324 2.73 -14.70 -5.75
CA LEU A 324 2.42 -13.33 -6.12
C LEU A 324 3.41 -12.77 -7.15
N CYS A 325 4.71 -12.97 -6.95
CA CYS A 325 5.75 -12.45 -7.85
C CYS A 325 5.68 -13.08 -9.24
N PHE A 326 5.47 -14.40 -9.32
CA PHE A 326 5.28 -15.09 -10.59
C PHE A 326 3.99 -14.66 -11.29
N GLY A 327 2.89 -14.47 -10.55
CA GLY A 327 1.65 -13.94 -11.12
C GLY A 327 1.82 -12.52 -11.67
N LEU A 328 2.48 -11.63 -10.90
CA LEU A 328 2.77 -10.26 -11.31
C LEU A 328 3.62 -10.22 -12.59
N GLN A 329 4.77 -10.89 -12.57
CA GLN A 329 5.75 -10.83 -13.65
C GLN A 329 5.31 -11.63 -14.88
N GLY A 330 4.82 -12.85 -14.67
CA GLY A 330 4.55 -13.82 -15.73
C GLY A 330 3.20 -13.64 -16.40
N GLU A 331 2.18 -13.23 -15.66
CA GLU A 331 0.80 -13.18 -16.20
C GLU A 331 0.23 -11.76 -16.32
N ALA A 332 0.72 -10.78 -15.54
CA ALA A 332 0.20 -9.41 -15.57
C ALA A 332 1.15 -8.37 -16.19
N GLY A 333 2.41 -8.73 -16.49
CA GLY A 333 3.41 -7.79 -17.00
C GLY A 333 3.80 -6.71 -15.96
N ILE A 334 3.65 -7.01 -14.67
CA ILE A 334 3.92 -6.10 -13.57
C ILE A 334 5.22 -6.52 -12.88
N LEU A 335 6.18 -5.62 -12.77
CA LEU A 335 7.46 -5.90 -12.13
C LEU A 335 7.34 -5.96 -10.60
N PRO A 336 7.68 -7.07 -9.92
CA PRO A 336 7.77 -7.10 -8.46
C PRO A 336 8.91 -6.18 -7.99
N TYR A 337 8.59 -5.05 -7.37
CA TYR A 337 9.56 -3.99 -7.12
C TYR A 337 9.97 -3.90 -5.64
N TYR A 338 8.99 -3.73 -4.76
CA TYR A 338 9.21 -3.71 -3.30
C TYR A 338 8.15 -4.50 -2.56
N PHE A 339 8.57 -5.12 -1.45
CA PHE A 339 7.70 -5.43 -0.33
C PHE A 339 8.14 -4.63 0.89
N TYR A 340 7.26 -3.77 1.38
CA TYR A 340 7.48 -3.00 2.60
C TYR A 340 7.21 -3.85 3.82
N MET A 341 8.02 -3.72 4.87
CA MET A 341 7.55 -4.08 6.20
C MET A 341 6.31 -3.23 6.53
N CYS A 342 5.30 -3.80 7.18
CA CYS A 342 4.13 -3.05 7.60
C CYS A 342 4.55 -1.98 8.63
N ASP A 343 4.21 -0.73 8.33
CA ASP A 343 4.56 0.42 9.15
C ASP A 343 3.91 0.33 10.54
N MET A 344 4.55 1.01 11.49
CA MET A 344 4.17 0.99 12.90
C MET A 344 3.07 2.01 13.20
N ILE A 345 1.93 1.81 12.54
CA ILE A 345 0.72 2.61 12.75
C ILE A 345 -0.17 1.99 13.85
N PRO A 346 -1.01 2.79 14.53
CA PRO A 346 -1.98 2.29 15.49
C PRO A 346 -2.83 1.12 14.97
N ASN A 347 -3.06 0.14 15.83
CA ASN A 347 -3.90 -1.04 15.64
C ASN A 347 -3.46 -2.00 14.51
N ALA A 348 -2.24 -1.87 13.99
CA ALA A 348 -1.72 -2.69 12.88
C ALA A 348 -0.79 -3.84 13.31
N GLU A 349 -0.53 -4.04 14.60
CA GLU A 349 0.52 -4.95 15.08
C GLU A 349 0.35 -6.39 14.59
N HIS A 350 -0.90 -6.88 14.56
CA HIS A 350 -1.28 -8.20 14.04
C HIS A 350 -0.86 -8.50 12.59
N TRP A 351 -0.65 -7.47 11.75
CA TRP A 351 -0.09 -7.66 10.40
C TRP A 351 1.44 -7.64 10.38
N ARG A 352 2.08 -7.00 11.35
CA ARG A 352 3.53 -6.76 11.30
C ARG A 352 4.30 -8.06 11.49
N VAL A 353 5.51 -8.07 10.94
CA VAL A 353 6.49 -9.16 11.06
C VAL A 353 7.82 -8.59 11.56
N PRO A 354 8.61 -9.36 12.32
CA PRO A 354 9.91 -8.90 12.79
C PRO A 354 10.93 -8.84 11.65
N VAL A 355 11.95 -7.99 11.78
CA VAL A 355 12.99 -7.79 10.74
C VAL A 355 13.68 -9.10 10.38
N TRP A 356 14.00 -9.97 11.35
CA TRP A 356 14.63 -11.28 11.07
C TRP A 356 13.77 -12.14 10.14
N HIS A 357 12.44 -12.09 10.24
CA HIS A 357 11.55 -12.88 9.40
C HIS A 357 11.53 -12.31 7.97
N ALA A 358 11.51 -10.98 7.84
CA ALA A 358 11.62 -10.32 6.54
C ALA A 358 12.96 -10.64 5.84
N GLN A 359 14.07 -10.71 6.59
CA GLN A 359 15.38 -11.14 6.08
C GLN A 359 15.35 -12.61 5.59
N GLN A 360 14.70 -13.49 6.35
CA GLN A 360 14.54 -14.90 5.96
C GLN A 360 13.72 -15.03 4.67
N LEU A 361 12.60 -14.32 4.55
CA LEU A 361 11.78 -14.29 3.34
C LEU A 361 12.58 -13.81 2.12
N GLN A 362 13.37 -12.75 2.26
CA GLN A 362 14.21 -12.26 1.16
C GLN A 362 15.21 -13.35 0.72
N HIS A 363 15.87 -14.02 1.66
CA HIS A 363 16.80 -15.11 1.39
C HIS A 363 16.11 -16.27 0.66
N ASP A 364 14.95 -16.70 1.15
CA ASP A 364 14.23 -17.86 0.61
C ASP A 364 13.64 -17.62 -0.77
N MET A 365 13.44 -16.35 -1.16
CA MET A 365 13.03 -15.99 -2.52
C MET A 365 14.20 -15.94 -3.52
N MET A 366 15.45 -15.83 -3.06
CA MET A 366 16.61 -15.70 -3.95
C MET A 366 16.78 -16.96 -4.82
N GLY A 367 17.03 -16.75 -6.12
CA GLY A 367 17.27 -17.82 -7.08
C GLY A 367 16.04 -18.33 -7.82
N TYR A 368 14.82 -18.03 -7.37
CA TYR A 368 13.58 -18.44 -8.05
C TYR A 368 13.18 -17.51 -9.21
N LEU A 369 13.34 -16.20 -9.03
CA LEU A 369 12.97 -15.18 -10.01
C LEU A 369 14.18 -14.71 -10.83
N PRO A 370 13.99 -14.23 -12.08
CA PRO A 370 15.02 -13.49 -12.78
C PRO A 370 15.51 -12.31 -11.94
N GLY A 371 16.81 -12.03 -11.92
CA GLY A 371 17.38 -11.04 -10.99
C GLY A 371 16.80 -9.62 -11.09
N TYR A 372 16.27 -9.22 -12.25
CA TYR A 372 15.59 -7.93 -12.41
C TYR A 372 14.18 -7.90 -11.81
N ALA A 373 13.55 -9.06 -11.64
CA ALA A 373 12.20 -9.27 -11.11
C ALA A 373 12.18 -9.84 -9.70
N THR A 374 13.35 -10.08 -9.09
CA THR A 374 13.46 -10.38 -7.66
C THR A 374 13.15 -9.10 -6.87
N PRO A 375 12.04 -9.04 -6.12
CA PRO A 375 11.67 -7.85 -5.37
C PRO A 375 12.65 -7.64 -4.21
N ARG A 376 12.74 -6.39 -3.77
CA ARG A 376 13.50 -6.03 -2.57
C ARG A 376 12.54 -5.90 -1.39
N ILE A 377 12.86 -6.56 -0.29
CA ILE A 377 12.15 -6.37 0.98
C ILE A 377 12.80 -5.19 1.72
N VAL A 378 11.98 -4.21 2.09
CA VAL A 378 12.45 -2.94 2.64
C VAL A 378 11.71 -2.54 3.92
N CYS A 379 12.43 -1.93 4.84
CA CYS A 379 11.86 -1.20 5.98
C CYS A 379 11.89 0.30 5.66
N ASP A 380 10.78 1.02 5.85
CA ASP A 380 10.77 2.48 5.78
C ASP A 380 10.99 3.04 7.18
N VAL A 381 12.25 3.27 7.53
CA VAL A 381 12.64 3.64 8.90
C VAL A 381 12.39 5.13 9.10
N PRO A 382 11.70 5.58 10.17
CA PRO A 382 11.43 7.00 10.44
C PRO A 382 12.71 7.84 10.36
N PHE A 383 12.65 9.01 9.72
CA PHE A 383 13.80 9.92 9.44
C PHE A 383 14.95 9.35 8.59
N VAL A 384 15.05 8.03 8.42
CA VAL A 384 16.11 7.36 7.64
C VAL A 384 15.70 7.05 6.21
N GLY A 385 14.44 6.69 6.00
CA GLY A 385 13.90 6.31 4.71
C GLY A 385 14.02 4.81 4.44
N LYS A 386 13.73 4.45 3.20
CA LYS A 386 13.68 3.07 2.74
C LYS A 386 15.07 2.44 2.79
N ARG A 387 15.22 1.34 3.52
CA ARG A 387 16.43 0.51 3.61
C ARG A 387 16.07 -0.94 3.34
N TRP A 388 16.97 -1.66 2.68
CA TRP A 388 16.79 -3.11 2.53
C TRP A 388 16.92 -3.75 3.90
N VAL A 389 16.14 -4.80 4.16
CA VAL A 389 16.07 -5.40 5.50
C VAL A 389 17.41 -5.96 6.01
N HIS A 390 18.39 -6.17 5.13
CA HIS A 390 19.76 -6.60 5.47
C HIS A 390 20.76 -5.45 5.74
N MET A 391 20.34 -4.18 5.63
CA MET A 391 21.20 -2.99 5.80
C MET A 391 21.07 -2.36 7.20
N LEU A 392 20.63 -3.11 8.20
CA LEU A 392 20.65 -2.67 9.59
C LEU A 392 22.09 -2.56 10.11
N ALA A 393 22.32 -1.65 11.05
CA ALA A 393 23.61 -1.47 11.73
C ALA A 393 23.74 -2.46 12.91
N GLU A 394 22.70 -2.57 13.72
CA GLU A 394 22.64 -3.43 14.90
C GLU A 394 21.24 -4.01 15.08
N TYR A 395 21.13 -5.17 15.74
CA TYR A 395 19.85 -5.80 15.98
C TYR A 395 19.84 -6.58 17.30
N ASP A 396 19.12 -6.03 18.26
CA ASP A 396 18.75 -6.71 19.50
C ASP A 396 17.51 -7.58 19.25
N ARG A 397 17.72 -8.88 19.07
CA ARG A 397 16.62 -9.85 18.84
C ARG A 397 15.86 -10.21 20.12
N GLU A 398 16.42 -9.94 21.30
CA GLU A 398 15.77 -10.21 22.57
C GLU A 398 14.65 -9.20 22.79
N HIS A 399 14.95 -7.91 22.58
CA HIS A 399 14.01 -6.81 22.77
C HIS A 399 13.32 -6.36 21.47
N GLY A 400 13.72 -6.91 20.32
CA GLY A 400 13.12 -6.59 19.03
C GLY A 400 13.50 -5.20 18.50
N ILE A 401 14.71 -4.74 18.77
CA ILE A 401 15.14 -3.38 18.39
C ILE A 401 16.21 -3.47 17.31
N SER A 402 15.87 -3.01 16.11
CA SER A 402 16.82 -2.86 15.00
C SER A 402 17.26 -1.41 14.87
N TYR A 403 18.55 -1.19 14.64
CA TYR A 403 19.12 0.15 14.50
C TYR A 403 19.61 0.39 13.08
N TRP A 404 19.35 1.59 12.58
CA TRP A 404 19.57 1.95 11.17
C TRP A 404 20.30 3.28 11.07
N THR A 405 21.08 3.44 10.00
CA THR A 405 21.79 4.68 9.69
C THR A 405 21.44 5.18 8.29
N LYS A 406 21.89 6.40 7.99
CA LYS A 406 21.71 7.04 6.68
C LYS A 406 22.97 7.76 6.22
N ASN A 407 23.04 7.91 4.91
CA ASN A 407 24.15 8.54 4.21
C ASN A 407 23.75 9.87 3.55
N TYR A 408 22.65 10.47 3.98
CA TYR A 408 22.18 11.78 3.52
C TYR A 408 21.43 12.50 4.65
N ARG A 409 21.44 13.83 4.60
CA ARG A 409 20.65 14.69 5.48
C ARG A 409 19.27 14.95 4.85
N THR A 410 18.24 15.04 5.70
CA THR A 410 16.92 15.54 5.28
C THR A 410 16.88 17.08 5.36
N SER A 411 15.80 17.70 4.90
CA SER A 411 15.62 19.15 4.98
C SER A 411 15.60 19.67 6.43
N ILE A 412 15.16 18.85 7.38
CA ILE A 412 15.04 19.19 8.80
C ILE A 412 16.31 18.92 9.62
N GLU A 413 17.37 18.39 8.98
CA GLU A 413 18.63 17.98 9.65
C GLU A 413 19.86 18.68 9.05
N GLN A 414 19.68 19.82 8.37
CA GLN A 414 20.80 20.51 7.73
C GLN A 414 21.87 20.92 8.73
N ASP A 415 21.45 21.28 9.94
CA ASP A 415 22.30 21.78 11.03
C ASP A 415 22.66 20.71 12.09
N ASP A 416 22.29 19.44 11.86
CA ASP A 416 22.64 18.32 12.75
C ASP A 416 23.91 17.62 12.25
N ASP A 417 25.02 17.89 12.94
CA ASP A 417 26.34 17.32 12.62
C ASP A 417 26.42 15.81 12.85
N GLU A 418 25.56 15.27 13.71
CA GLU A 418 25.50 13.83 14.03
C GLU A 418 24.46 13.08 13.19
N ALA A 419 23.70 13.77 12.33
CA ALA A 419 22.59 13.19 11.55
C ALA A 419 22.96 11.94 10.72
N LEU A 420 24.24 11.79 10.35
CA LEU A 420 24.72 10.67 9.54
C LEU A 420 25.23 9.49 10.39
N SER A 421 25.64 9.74 11.63
CA SER A 421 26.13 8.72 12.57
C SER A 421 25.07 8.25 13.56
N LYS A 422 23.96 8.98 13.67
CA LYS A 422 22.85 8.65 14.56
C LYS A 422 22.25 7.29 14.22
N LEU A 423 22.06 6.47 15.26
CA LEU A 423 21.29 5.23 15.17
C LEU A 423 19.81 5.55 15.32
N HIS A 424 19.00 5.09 14.36
CA HIS A 424 17.56 5.20 14.40
C HIS A 424 16.96 3.83 14.69
N ALA A 425 16.20 3.72 15.78
CA ALA A 425 15.55 2.47 16.16
C ALA A 425 14.30 2.20 15.30
N TYR A 426 14.06 0.92 15.03
CA TYR A 426 12.79 0.39 14.53
C TYR A 426 12.48 -0.89 15.30
N TYR A 427 11.22 -1.04 15.69
CA TYR A 427 10.81 -2.02 16.69
C TYR A 427 10.01 -3.15 16.06
N ASP A 428 10.33 -4.39 16.41
CA ASP A 428 9.58 -5.57 15.99
C ASP A 428 8.27 -5.72 16.77
N PRO A 429 7.32 -6.54 16.27
CA PRO A 429 6.10 -6.84 17.02
C PRO A 429 6.38 -7.56 18.33
N ILE A 430 5.86 -7.04 19.44
CA ILE A 430 6.17 -7.54 20.79
C ILE A 430 5.76 -9.02 20.95
N ASP A 431 4.66 -9.42 20.34
CA ASP A 431 4.15 -10.81 20.39
C ASP A 431 5.12 -11.84 19.76
N THR A 432 6.07 -11.38 18.94
CA THR A 432 7.08 -12.23 18.28
C THR A 432 8.39 -12.37 19.06
N LEU A 433 8.51 -11.65 20.18
CA LEU A 433 9.70 -11.66 21.03
C LEU A 433 9.69 -12.86 21.99
N PRO A 434 10.86 -13.31 22.48
CA PRO A 434 10.92 -14.25 23.59
C PRO A 434 10.21 -13.68 24.83
N GLU A 435 9.83 -14.57 25.76
CA GLU A 435 9.09 -14.19 26.97
C GLU A 435 9.82 -13.12 27.81
N SER A 436 11.14 -13.20 27.87
CA SER A 436 12.02 -12.19 28.48
C SER A 436 11.85 -10.81 27.85
N GLY A 437 11.89 -10.72 26.52
CA GLY A 437 11.66 -9.49 25.76
C GLY A 437 10.24 -8.92 25.95
N GLN A 438 9.23 -9.78 25.92
CA GLN A 438 7.84 -9.37 26.21
C GLN A 438 7.70 -8.81 27.63
N ASN A 439 8.34 -9.46 28.61
CA ASN A 439 8.36 -8.99 30.00
C ASN A 439 9.10 -7.66 30.16
N TRP A 440 10.17 -7.43 29.38
CA TRP A 440 10.87 -6.17 29.34
C TRP A 440 9.95 -5.03 28.85
N TRP A 441 9.25 -5.22 27.72
CA TRP A 441 8.30 -4.23 27.20
C TRP A 441 7.13 -3.95 28.16
N ARG A 442 6.60 -4.98 28.83
CA ARG A 442 5.57 -4.78 29.87
C ARG A 442 6.05 -3.86 31.00
N LYS A 443 7.34 -3.96 31.38
CA LYS A 443 7.94 -3.09 32.41
C LYS A 443 8.14 -1.67 31.88
N GLN A 444 8.68 -1.51 30.67
CA GLN A 444 8.89 -0.19 30.07
C GLN A 444 7.58 0.60 29.96
N VAL A 445 6.51 -0.03 29.47
CA VAL A 445 5.19 0.61 29.39
C VAL A 445 4.62 0.96 30.77
N ALA A 446 4.88 0.13 31.79
CA ALA A 446 4.43 0.41 33.15
C ALA A 446 5.20 1.60 33.78
N GLU A 447 6.49 1.72 33.48
CA GLU A 447 7.34 2.83 33.94
C GLU A 447 6.91 4.15 33.26
N GLU A 448 6.69 4.14 31.94
CA GLU A 448 6.21 5.31 31.19
C GLU A 448 4.82 5.78 31.63
N ALA A 449 3.98 4.91 32.18
CA ALA A 449 2.66 5.26 32.70
C ALA A 449 2.70 5.88 34.11
N THR A 450 3.84 5.82 34.80
CA THR A 450 4.02 6.36 36.16
C THR A 450 4.71 7.72 36.20
N ASP A 451 5.33 8.14 35.09
CA ASP A 451 5.91 9.47 34.87
C ASP A 451 4.90 10.41 34.18
#